data_AF-A0AAV8SZL6-F1
#
_entry.id   AF-A0AAV8SZL6-F1
#
_cell.length_a   1.000
_cell.length_b   1.000
_cell.length_c   1.000
_cell.angle_alpha   90.00
_cell.angle_beta   90.00
_cell.angle_gamma   90.00
#
_symmetry.space_group_name_H-M   'P 1'
#
loop_
_entity.id
_entity.type
_entity.pdbx_description
1 polymer ?
#
loop_
_entity_poly.entity_id
_entity_poly.type
_entity_poly.pdbx_seq_one_letter_code
_entity_poly.pdbx_strand_id
1 'polypeptide(L)'
;MEKLANRAVKAIWEMFPEEDVQNSQLEDGDHIYVYRAVGYSHHGIYVGRKDELQYVIHFGKDIPSCAKCGHKENHEVKLVITCLDCFCYERNRPLSTSLYRYRYGAGRLSLPGTCTTLKPKPSKEVVRVAYKLLEEGFGDYDLLFNNCEDFATYCKTGTARSSQATFVANSAALVGGATLAPLSMWFYFSKKKKEKRRG
;
A
#
# COMPACT_ATOMS: atom_id res chain seq x y z
N MET A 1 -8.92 28.68 5.05
CA MET A 1 -8.49 27.58 4.17
C MET A 1 -7.89 26.41 4.95
N GLU A 2 -6.89 26.63 5.80
CA GLU A 2 -6.26 25.57 6.63
C GLU A 2 -7.23 24.84 7.58
N LYS A 3 -8.14 25.58 8.25
CA LYS A 3 -9.18 24.98 9.11
C LYS A 3 -10.21 24.13 8.33
N LEU A 4 -10.49 24.46 7.07
CA LEU A 4 -11.42 23.71 6.21
C LEU A 4 -10.73 22.47 5.64
N ALA A 5 -9.47 22.59 5.22
CA ALA A 5 -8.64 21.45 4.84
C ALA A 5 -8.49 20.45 6.00
N ASN A 6 -8.26 20.93 7.22
CA ASN A 6 -8.17 20.07 8.41
C ASN A 6 -9.50 19.39 8.75
N ARG A 7 -10.66 20.06 8.55
CA ARG A 7 -11.98 19.44 8.73
C ARG A 7 -12.28 18.40 7.66
N ALA A 8 -11.91 18.66 6.40
CA ALA A 8 -12.09 17.71 5.30
C ALA A 8 -11.19 16.47 5.47
N VAL A 9 -9.92 16.67 5.86
CA VAL A 9 -8.99 15.57 6.18
C VAL A 9 -9.50 14.76 7.37
N LYS A 10 -9.96 15.43 8.44
CA LYS A 10 -10.56 14.75 9.60
C LYS A 10 -11.82 13.98 9.22
N ALA A 11 -12.70 14.55 8.41
CA ALA A 11 -13.91 13.86 7.95
C ALA A 11 -13.59 12.67 7.04
N ILE A 12 -12.57 12.76 6.17
CA ILE A 12 -12.08 11.62 5.37
C ILE A 12 -11.55 10.51 6.27
N TRP A 13 -10.76 10.86 7.29
CA TRP A 13 -10.25 9.91 8.28
C TRP A 13 -11.38 9.23 9.08
N GLU A 14 -12.41 9.98 9.47
CA GLU A 14 -13.59 9.47 10.19
C GLU A 14 -14.50 8.61 9.30
N MET A 15 -14.60 8.92 8.00
CA MET A 15 -15.34 8.11 7.01
C MET A 15 -14.61 6.82 6.64
N PHE A 16 -13.29 6.80 6.78
CA PHE A 16 -12.41 5.71 6.40
C PHE A 16 -11.45 5.40 7.56
N PRO A 17 -11.95 4.91 8.70
CA PRO A 17 -11.06 4.55 9.79
C PRO A 17 -10.09 3.50 9.28
N GLU A 18 -8.82 3.89 9.20
CA GLU A 18 -7.72 2.96 8.96
C GLU A 18 -7.61 2.09 10.21
N GLU A 19 -7.62 0.78 10.03
CA GLU A 19 -7.41 -0.14 11.13
C GLU A 19 -5.90 -0.24 11.35
N ASP A 20 -5.39 0.46 12.38
CA ASP A 20 -4.05 0.18 12.92
C ASP A 20 -4.12 -1.21 13.57
N VAL A 21 -3.49 -2.17 12.90
CA VAL A 21 -3.54 -3.58 13.30
C VAL A 21 -2.35 -3.85 14.18
N GLN A 22 -2.60 -4.26 15.42
CA GLN A 22 -1.52 -4.77 16.24
C GLN A 22 -0.99 -6.07 15.63
N ASN A 23 0.32 -6.28 15.71
CA ASN A 23 0.99 -7.49 15.22
C ASN A 23 0.38 -8.82 15.73
N SER A 24 -0.41 -8.81 16.79
CA SER A 24 -1.12 -9.97 17.35
C SER A 24 -2.44 -10.30 16.63
N GLN A 25 -2.95 -9.42 15.78
CA GLN A 25 -4.26 -9.51 15.14
C GLN A 25 -4.17 -9.86 13.64
N LEU A 26 -2.98 -10.18 13.13
CA LEU A 26 -2.77 -10.54 11.73
C LEU A 26 -3.24 -11.97 11.44
N GLU A 27 -3.98 -12.12 10.35
CA GLU A 27 -4.45 -13.40 9.84
C GLU A 27 -3.83 -13.70 8.48
N ASP A 28 -3.57 -14.98 8.21
CA ASP A 28 -3.03 -15.46 6.93
C ASP A 28 -3.81 -14.85 5.74
N GLY A 29 -3.08 -14.31 4.77
CA GLY A 29 -3.67 -13.66 3.61
C GLY A 29 -4.17 -12.25 3.86
N ASP A 30 -3.86 -11.62 4.99
CA ASP A 30 -4.05 -10.19 5.20
C ASP A 30 -3.20 -9.38 4.20
N HIS A 31 -3.84 -8.40 3.55
CA HIS A 31 -3.15 -7.38 2.79
C HIS A 31 -2.85 -6.22 3.75
N ILE A 32 -1.57 -6.04 4.05
CA ILE A 32 -1.10 -5.04 5.00
C ILE A 32 -0.28 -3.97 4.28
N TYR A 33 -0.21 -2.79 4.88
CA TYR A 33 0.65 -1.73 4.40
C TYR A 33 1.22 -0.87 5.53
N VAL A 34 2.35 -0.24 5.24
CA VAL A 34 2.98 0.79 6.09
C VAL A 34 3.19 2.07 5.29
N TYR A 35 2.98 3.23 5.91
CA TYR A 35 3.32 4.49 5.27
C TYR A 35 4.83 4.74 5.30
N ARG A 36 5.42 4.95 4.12
CA ARG A 36 6.84 5.32 3.95
C ARG A 36 7.02 6.79 3.61
N ALA A 37 6.02 7.44 3.01
CA ALA A 37 6.00 8.90 2.87
C ALA A 37 4.56 9.39 2.73
N VAL A 38 4.36 10.72 2.78
CA VAL A 38 3.05 11.31 2.50
C VAL A 38 2.60 10.91 1.09
N GLY A 39 1.51 10.14 1.01
CA GLY A 39 1.00 9.59 -0.25
C GLY A 39 1.76 8.37 -0.78
N TYR A 40 2.60 7.74 0.05
CA TYR A 40 3.29 6.49 -0.28
C TYR A 40 3.12 5.45 0.84
N SER A 41 2.38 4.39 0.51
CA SER A 41 2.27 3.17 1.28
C SER A 41 3.06 2.05 0.62
N HIS A 42 3.69 1.21 1.44
CA HIS A 42 4.37 0.00 1.02
C HIS A 42 3.52 -1.20 1.42
N HIS A 43 3.17 -2.04 0.45
CA HIS A 43 2.16 -3.08 0.59
C HIS A 43 2.77 -4.48 0.59
N GLY A 44 2.10 -5.42 1.26
CA GLY A 44 2.49 -6.82 1.31
C GLY A 44 1.34 -7.75 1.69
N ILE A 45 1.56 -9.05 1.50
CA ILE A 45 0.65 -10.11 1.94
C ILE A 45 1.28 -10.82 3.13
N TYR A 46 0.59 -10.80 4.27
CA TYR A 46 0.96 -11.61 5.43
C TYR A 46 0.71 -13.09 5.11
N VAL A 47 1.71 -13.94 5.34
CA VAL A 47 1.68 -15.37 5.00
C VAL A 47 1.87 -16.29 6.20
N GLY A 48 1.69 -15.74 7.40
CA GLY A 48 1.63 -16.51 8.64
C GLY A 48 2.87 -16.42 9.51
N ARG A 49 2.87 -17.23 10.56
CA ARG A 49 3.90 -17.27 11.60
C ARG A 49 4.63 -18.60 11.59
N LYS A 50 5.96 -18.56 11.72
CA LYS A 50 6.83 -19.72 11.89
C LYS A 50 7.95 -19.38 12.87
N ASP A 51 8.21 -20.25 13.84
CA ASP A 51 9.29 -20.11 14.84
C ASP A 51 9.30 -18.70 15.47
N GLU A 52 8.12 -18.25 15.93
CA GLU A 52 7.84 -16.91 16.50
C GLU A 52 7.94 -15.72 15.54
N LEU A 53 8.47 -15.91 14.33
CA LEU A 53 8.56 -14.87 13.31
C LEU A 53 7.31 -14.82 12.45
N GLN A 54 6.88 -13.60 12.17
CA GLN A 54 5.77 -13.27 11.28
C GLN A 54 6.31 -12.96 9.89
N TYR A 55 5.73 -13.52 8.84
CA TYR A 55 6.26 -13.41 7.48
C TYR A 55 5.33 -12.66 6.52
N VAL A 56 5.95 -11.91 5.62
CA VAL A 56 5.26 -11.08 4.62
C VAL A 56 5.93 -11.30 3.27
N ILE A 57 5.13 -11.54 2.23
CA ILE A 57 5.57 -11.48 0.83
C ILE A 57 5.27 -10.09 0.28
N HIS A 58 6.29 -9.44 -0.27
CA HIS A 58 6.18 -8.09 -0.81
C HIS A 58 7.28 -7.79 -1.82
N PHE A 59 7.16 -6.68 -2.54
CA PHE A 59 8.28 -6.15 -3.31
C PHE A 59 9.36 -5.63 -2.37
N GLY A 60 10.59 -6.12 -2.51
CA GLY A 60 11.75 -5.69 -1.74
C GLY A 60 12.79 -5.02 -2.63
N LYS A 61 13.40 -3.96 -2.08
CA LYS A 61 14.59 -3.31 -2.63
C LYS A 61 15.40 -2.71 -1.47
N ASP A 62 16.71 -2.91 -1.48
CA ASP A 62 17.64 -2.31 -0.51
C ASP A 62 17.28 -2.65 0.96
N ILE A 63 16.69 -3.83 1.19
CA ILE A 63 16.40 -4.35 2.52
C ILE A 63 17.70 -4.97 3.06
N PRO A 64 18.20 -4.54 4.23
CA PRO A 64 19.42 -5.12 4.79
C PRO A 64 19.28 -6.61 5.09
N SER A 65 20.40 -7.32 5.08
CA SER A 65 20.43 -8.73 5.49
C SER A 65 19.92 -8.89 6.93
N CYS A 66 19.11 -9.92 7.17
CA CYS A 66 18.47 -10.15 8.46
C CYS A 66 18.82 -11.54 9.00
N ALA A 67 19.44 -11.57 10.17
CA ALA A 67 19.79 -12.83 10.85
C ALA A 67 18.55 -13.61 11.34
N LYS A 68 17.44 -12.93 11.66
CA LYS A 68 16.22 -13.57 12.16
C LYS A 68 15.51 -14.36 11.07
N CYS A 69 15.16 -13.70 9.96
CA CYS A 69 14.39 -14.33 8.88
C CYS A 69 15.26 -14.91 7.75
N GLY A 70 16.57 -14.72 7.81
CA GLY A 70 17.51 -15.21 6.80
C GLY A 70 17.56 -14.38 5.52
N HIS A 71 16.81 -13.29 5.42
CA HIS A 71 16.83 -12.40 4.25
C HIS A 71 18.26 -11.93 3.95
N LYS A 72 18.61 -11.92 2.67
CA LYS A 72 19.89 -11.42 2.16
C LYS A 72 19.66 -10.14 1.39
N GLU A 73 20.51 -9.16 1.63
CA GLU A 73 20.42 -7.87 0.95
C GLU A 73 20.38 -8.03 -0.56
N ASN A 74 19.46 -7.31 -1.18
CA ASN A 74 19.27 -7.30 -2.62
C ASN A 74 18.97 -5.88 -3.10
N HIS A 75 19.64 -5.47 -4.17
CA HIS A 75 19.47 -4.16 -4.79
C HIS A 75 18.48 -4.17 -5.96
N GLU A 76 18.14 -5.36 -6.46
CA GLU A 76 17.10 -5.53 -7.48
C GLU A 76 15.71 -5.45 -6.87
N VAL A 77 14.79 -4.83 -7.60
CA VAL A 77 13.36 -4.80 -7.24
C VAL A 77 12.75 -6.14 -7.60
N LYS A 78 12.35 -6.93 -6.61
CA LYS A 78 11.64 -8.20 -6.83
C LYS A 78 10.74 -8.58 -5.67
N LEU A 79 9.87 -9.56 -5.89
CA LEU A 79 9.14 -10.18 -4.79
C LEU A 79 10.11 -10.94 -3.88
N VAL A 80 9.96 -10.73 -2.58
CA VAL A 80 10.74 -11.37 -1.53
C VAL A 80 9.81 -11.79 -0.40
N ILE A 81 10.25 -12.77 0.38
CA ILE A 81 9.66 -13.11 1.67
C ILE A 81 10.60 -12.64 2.78
N THR A 82 10.08 -11.88 3.74
CA THR A 82 10.85 -11.36 4.88
C THR A 82 10.03 -11.47 6.17
N CYS A 83 10.67 -11.26 7.33
CA CYS A 83 9.89 -11.08 8.55
C CYS A 83 9.20 -9.71 8.60
N LEU A 84 8.17 -9.59 9.44
CA LEU A 84 7.40 -8.37 9.62
C LEU A 84 8.29 -7.16 10.01
N ASP A 85 9.31 -7.36 10.85
CA ASP A 85 10.29 -6.32 11.19
C ASP A 85 10.99 -5.76 9.92
N CYS A 86 11.38 -6.65 9.00
CA CYS A 86 12.03 -6.25 7.74
C CYS A 86 11.06 -5.58 6.77
N PHE A 87 9.79 -5.99 6.76
CA PHE A 87 8.74 -5.32 5.99
C PHE A 87 8.52 -3.87 6.45
N CYS A 88 8.48 -3.66 7.77
CA CYS A 88 8.33 -2.35 8.40
C CYS A 88 9.60 -1.48 8.38
N TYR A 89 10.76 -2.07 8.06
CA TYR A 89 12.03 -1.36 8.02
C TYR A 89 12.08 -0.32 6.89
N GLU A 90 12.53 0.89 7.23
CA GLU A 90 12.83 1.95 6.29
C GLU A 90 14.19 2.58 6.61
N ARG A 91 15.07 2.67 5.60
CA ARG A 91 16.41 3.26 5.76
C ARG A 91 16.28 4.75 6.07
N ASN A 92 17.06 5.23 7.05
CA ASN A 92 17.09 6.63 7.50
C ASN A 92 15.78 7.15 8.10
N ARG A 93 14.89 6.26 8.57
CA ARG A 93 13.72 6.63 9.36
C ARG A 93 13.58 5.75 10.60
N PRO A 94 12.95 6.27 11.66
CA PRO A 94 12.49 5.42 12.75
C PRO A 94 11.63 4.30 12.18
N LEU A 95 11.74 3.10 12.74
CA LEU A 95 10.87 1.98 12.37
C LEU A 95 9.42 2.45 12.44
N SER A 96 8.69 2.35 11.33
CA SER A 96 7.27 2.69 11.34
C SER A 96 6.55 1.67 12.22
N THR A 97 5.92 2.16 13.30
CA THR A 97 5.22 1.32 14.28
C THR A 97 3.78 1.04 13.90
N SER A 98 3.24 1.80 12.94
CA SER A 98 1.83 1.70 12.55
C SER A 98 1.71 0.85 11.30
N LEU A 99 1.00 -0.27 11.46
CA LEU A 99 0.75 -1.27 10.44
C LEU A 99 -0.74 -1.27 10.15
N TYR A 100 -1.13 -1.16 8.89
CA TYR A 100 -2.53 -1.00 8.52
C TYR A 100 -3.02 -2.16 7.69
N ARG A 101 -4.29 -2.55 7.86
CA ARG A 101 -4.94 -3.53 6.99
C ARG A 101 -5.68 -2.83 5.84
N TYR A 102 -5.39 -3.28 4.62
CA TYR A 102 -6.07 -2.81 3.42
C TYR A 102 -7.51 -3.30 3.40
N ARG A 103 -8.46 -2.39 3.13
CA ARG A 103 -9.89 -2.73 3.21
C ARG A 103 -10.47 -3.14 1.86
N TYR A 104 -11.15 -4.28 1.87
CA TYR A 104 -11.90 -4.81 0.73
C TYR A 104 -13.40 -4.63 0.93
N GLY A 105 -14.16 -4.57 -0.16
CA GLY A 105 -15.60 -4.33 -0.11
C GLY A 105 -15.98 -2.97 0.48
N ALA A 106 -15.09 -1.97 0.38
CA ALA A 106 -15.41 -0.60 0.77
C ALA A 106 -16.60 -0.08 -0.05
N GLY A 107 -17.39 0.83 0.53
CA GLY A 107 -18.57 1.43 -0.12
C GLY A 107 -18.24 2.26 -1.37
N ARG A 108 -19.16 3.13 -1.81
CA ARG A 108 -19.09 3.89 -3.08
C ARG A 108 -17.85 4.79 -3.30
N LEU A 109 -16.94 4.88 -2.33
CA LEU A 109 -15.73 5.69 -2.38
C LEU A 109 -14.54 4.80 -1.98
N SER A 110 -13.64 4.57 -2.94
CA SER A 110 -12.36 3.89 -2.76
C SER A 110 -11.25 4.93 -2.80
N LEU A 111 -10.35 4.88 -1.82
CA LEU A 111 -9.13 5.67 -1.80
C LEU A 111 -7.98 4.78 -2.27
N PRO A 112 -7.28 5.15 -3.37
CA PRO A 112 -6.09 4.42 -3.81
C PRO A 112 -5.09 4.27 -2.67
N GLY A 113 -4.50 3.08 -2.54
CA GLY A 113 -3.52 2.78 -1.50
C GLY A 113 -4.10 2.35 -0.15
N THR A 114 -5.42 2.40 0.09
CA THR A 114 -5.99 1.99 1.38
C THR A 114 -7.25 1.13 1.30
N CYS A 115 -8.05 1.25 0.23
CA CYS A 115 -9.22 0.39 0.07
C CYS A 115 -9.69 0.18 -1.38
N THR A 116 -10.45 -0.90 -1.61
CA THR A 116 -11.10 -1.23 -2.88
C THR A 116 -12.54 -1.73 -2.68
N THR A 117 -13.35 -1.64 -3.72
CA THR A 117 -14.71 -2.20 -3.77
C THR A 117 -14.72 -3.69 -4.11
N LEU A 118 -13.57 -4.25 -4.51
CA LEU A 118 -13.47 -5.67 -4.85
C LEU A 118 -13.71 -6.58 -3.65
N LYS A 119 -14.19 -7.78 -3.95
CA LYS A 119 -14.38 -8.86 -2.97
C LYS A 119 -13.09 -9.68 -2.85
N PRO A 120 -12.63 -9.98 -1.63
CA PRO A 120 -11.44 -10.78 -1.43
C PRO A 120 -11.74 -12.28 -1.57
N LYS A 121 -10.75 -13.03 -2.05
CA LYS A 121 -10.68 -14.49 -2.03
C LYS A 121 -10.43 -15.00 -0.61
N PRO A 122 -10.74 -16.28 -0.33
CA PRO A 122 -10.41 -16.92 0.95
C PRO A 122 -8.91 -16.89 1.24
N SER A 123 -8.52 -16.67 2.50
CA SER A 123 -7.14 -16.54 2.97
C SER A 123 -6.18 -17.60 2.42
N LYS A 124 -6.58 -18.88 2.45
CA LYS A 124 -5.77 -19.99 1.94
C LYS A 124 -5.44 -19.84 0.44
N GLU A 125 -6.38 -19.33 -0.36
CA GLU A 125 -6.14 -19.09 -1.77
C GLU A 125 -5.21 -17.89 -1.97
N VAL A 126 -5.38 -16.83 -1.19
CA VAL A 126 -4.52 -15.64 -1.21
C VAL A 126 -3.07 -16.01 -0.95
N VAL A 127 -2.81 -16.75 0.14
CA VAL A 127 -1.46 -17.21 0.50
C VAL A 127 -0.86 -18.08 -0.60
N ARG A 128 -1.65 -19.03 -1.14
CA ARG A 128 -1.21 -19.88 -2.26
C ARG A 128 -0.80 -19.06 -3.48
N VAL A 129 -1.59 -18.04 -3.84
CA VAL A 129 -1.27 -17.16 -4.98
C VAL A 129 -0.02 -16.32 -4.69
N ALA A 130 0.13 -15.80 -3.47
CA ALA A 130 1.31 -15.01 -3.09
C ALA A 130 2.61 -15.82 -3.22
N TYR A 131 2.64 -17.07 -2.74
CA TYR A 131 3.79 -17.97 -2.93
C TYR A 131 4.04 -18.30 -4.40
N LYS A 132 2.98 -18.59 -5.17
CA LYS A 132 3.11 -18.86 -6.61
C LYS A 132 3.78 -17.69 -7.33
N LEU A 133 3.37 -16.45 -7.04
CA LEU A 133 3.93 -15.25 -7.65
C LEU A 133 5.36 -14.93 -7.17
N LEU A 134 5.69 -15.30 -5.92
CA LEU A 134 7.06 -15.21 -5.43
C LEU A 134 8.01 -16.11 -6.25
N GLU A 135 7.54 -17.28 -6.67
CA GLU A 135 8.32 -18.25 -7.47
C GLU A 135 8.37 -17.88 -8.96
N GLU A 136 7.21 -17.54 -9.55
CA GLU A 136 7.08 -17.29 -11.00
C GLU A 136 7.41 -15.84 -11.39
N GLY A 137 7.39 -14.92 -10.43
CA GLY A 137 7.47 -13.47 -10.66
C GLY A 137 6.08 -12.82 -10.87
N PHE A 138 6.05 -11.49 -10.75
CA PHE A 138 4.83 -10.70 -10.90
C PHE A 138 5.07 -9.47 -11.79
N GLY A 139 5.44 -9.73 -13.06
CA GLY A 139 5.61 -8.72 -14.11
C GLY A 139 6.67 -7.64 -13.84
N ASP A 140 7.07 -6.93 -14.91
CA ASP A 140 8.05 -5.83 -14.87
C ASP A 140 7.40 -4.43 -14.93
N TYR A 141 6.13 -4.29 -14.53
CA TYR A 141 5.49 -2.97 -14.54
C TYR A 141 6.24 -2.01 -13.60
N ASP A 142 6.35 -0.74 -13.97
CA ASP A 142 7.33 0.19 -13.39
C ASP A 142 6.80 0.97 -12.15
N LEU A 143 7.73 1.47 -11.33
CA LEU A 143 7.56 2.22 -10.07
C LEU A 143 6.89 1.45 -8.92
N LEU A 144 7.70 0.72 -8.13
CA LEU A 144 7.45 0.07 -6.81
C LEU A 144 6.11 0.36 -6.10
N PHE A 145 5.76 1.64 -6.01
CA PHE A 145 4.53 2.19 -5.44
C PHE A 145 3.26 1.50 -5.97
N ASN A 146 3.09 1.41 -7.29
CA ASN A 146 1.90 0.79 -7.89
C ASN A 146 1.97 -0.73 -7.82
N ASN A 147 3.17 -1.30 -8.01
CA ASN A 147 3.33 -2.74 -8.09
C ASN A 147 3.04 -3.46 -6.77
N CYS A 148 3.39 -2.87 -5.63
CA CYS A 148 3.14 -3.51 -4.34
C CYS A 148 1.64 -3.56 -4.00
N GLU A 149 0.89 -2.47 -4.24
CA GLU A 149 -0.57 -2.46 -4.10
C GLU A 149 -1.21 -3.42 -5.12
N ASP A 150 -0.73 -3.42 -6.36
CA ASP A 150 -1.26 -4.26 -7.44
C ASP A 150 -1.02 -5.75 -7.18
N PHE A 151 0.17 -6.10 -6.71
CA PHE A 151 0.52 -7.46 -6.29
C PHE A 151 -0.42 -7.93 -5.18
N ALA A 152 -0.53 -7.17 -4.10
CA ALA A 152 -1.33 -7.58 -2.96
C ALA A 152 -2.82 -7.61 -3.32
N THR A 153 -3.30 -6.66 -4.13
CA THR A 153 -4.66 -6.66 -4.66
C THR A 153 -4.91 -7.86 -5.56
N TYR A 154 -3.98 -8.20 -6.44
CA TYR A 154 -4.10 -9.37 -7.31
C TYR A 154 -4.12 -10.66 -6.51
N CYS A 155 -3.28 -10.80 -5.47
CA CYS A 155 -3.35 -11.95 -4.56
C CYS A 155 -4.73 -12.07 -3.90
N LYS A 156 -5.30 -10.94 -3.45
CA LYS A 156 -6.60 -10.91 -2.79
C LYS A 156 -7.78 -11.13 -3.73
N THR A 157 -7.69 -10.81 -5.01
CA THR A 157 -8.88 -10.68 -5.87
C THR A 157 -8.79 -11.46 -7.17
N GLY A 158 -7.58 -11.77 -7.64
CA GLY A 158 -7.30 -12.33 -8.96
C GLY A 158 -7.46 -11.32 -10.11
N THR A 159 -7.73 -10.05 -9.82
CA THR A 159 -7.89 -9.00 -10.84
C THR A 159 -6.72 -8.03 -10.80
N ALA A 160 -6.04 -7.84 -11.94
CA ALA A 160 -4.99 -6.83 -12.08
C ALA A 160 -5.61 -5.44 -12.20
N ARG A 161 -4.97 -4.41 -11.63
CA ARG A 161 -5.49 -3.04 -11.60
C ARG A 161 -5.74 -2.43 -13.00
N SER A 162 -5.05 -2.88 -14.04
CA SER A 162 -5.32 -2.45 -15.42
C SER A 162 -6.77 -2.75 -15.88
N SER A 163 -7.43 -3.74 -15.27
CA SER A 163 -8.86 -4.04 -15.52
C SER A 163 -9.84 -3.18 -14.71
N GLN A 164 -9.35 -2.44 -13.71
CA GLN A 164 -10.13 -1.55 -12.84
C GLN A 164 -9.94 -0.07 -13.20
N ALA A 165 -10.01 0.26 -14.48
CA ALA A 165 -10.22 1.63 -14.94
C ALA A 165 -11.64 2.12 -14.56
N THR A 166 -11.92 2.21 -13.27
CA THR A 166 -13.16 2.75 -12.70
C THR A 166 -12.86 3.78 -11.63
N PHE A 167 -12.02 4.77 -11.96
CA PHE A 167 -12.08 6.08 -11.29
C PHE A 167 -11.58 7.23 -12.19
N VAL A 168 -12.26 7.44 -13.33
CA VAL A 168 -12.32 8.78 -13.95
C VAL A 168 -13.78 9.27 -14.10
N ALA A 169 -14.78 8.44 -13.80
CA ALA A 169 -16.17 8.77 -14.15
C ALA A 169 -17.00 9.53 -13.10
N ASN A 170 -16.54 9.73 -11.85
CA ASN A 170 -17.38 10.37 -10.81
C ASN A 170 -16.93 11.76 -10.34
N SER A 171 -15.89 12.36 -10.94
CA SER A 171 -15.57 13.78 -10.71
C SER A 171 -16.40 14.73 -11.57
N ALA A 172 -17.24 14.22 -12.48
CA ALA A 172 -18.00 15.04 -13.43
C ALA A 172 -19.45 15.35 -12.98
N ALA A 173 -19.97 14.73 -11.92
CA ALA A 173 -21.38 14.83 -11.58
C ALA A 173 -21.72 15.70 -10.36
N LEU A 174 -20.73 16.22 -9.63
CA LEU A 174 -20.99 17.14 -8.51
C LEU A 174 -20.09 18.36 -8.59
N VAL A 175 -20.70 19.46 -9.00
CA VAL A 175 -20.21 20.84 -9.09
C VAL A 175 -19.40 21.12 -10.37
N GLY A 176 -20.00 21.91 -11.25
CA GLY A 176 -19.36 22.41 -12.45
C GLY A 176 -17.99 23.02 -12.18
N GLY A 177 -17.03 22.71 -13.06
CA GLY A 177 -15.87 23.56 -13.30
C GLY A 177 -14.94 23.83 -12.12
N ALA A 178 -14.44 22.81 -11.44
CA ALA A 178 -13.14 22.90 -10.76
C ALA A 178 -12.55 21.50 -10.63
N THR A 179 -11.53 21.18 -11.43
CA THR A 179 -10.71 20.00 -11.18
C THR A 179 -10.02 20.18 -9.82
N LEU A 180 -10.59 19.60 -8.77
CA LEU A 180 -9.88 19.39 -7.51
C LEU A 180 -8.77 18.39 -7.83
N ALA A 181 -7.64 18.91 -8.31
CA ALA A 181 -6.38 18.19 -8.21
C ALA A 181 -6.28 17.77 -6.73
N PRO A 182 -6.04 16.48 -6.43
CA PRO A 182 -5.90 16.03 -5.06
C PRO A 182 -4.97 17.00 -4.34
N LEU A 183 -5.31 17.41 -3.11
CA LEU A 183 -4.54 18.42 -2.36
C LEU A 183 -3.03 18.09 -2.37
N SER A 184 -2.67 16.81 -2.34
CA SER A 184 -1.31 16.30 -2.52
C SER A 184 -0.64 16.76 -3.81
N MET A 185 -1.38 16.74 -4.92
CA MET A 185 -0.94 17.18 -6.24
C MET A 185 -0.83 18.71 -6.32
N TRP A 186 -1.76 19.45 -5.70
CA TRP A 186 -1.66 20.92 -5.61
C TRP A 186 -0.48 21.38 -4.73
N PHE A 187 -0.23 20.72 -3.60
CA PHE A 187 0.95 20.96 -2.76
C PHE A 187 2.25 20.59 -3.48
N TYR A 188 2.27 19.47 -4.21
CA TYR A 188 3.41 19.05 -5.03
C TYR A 188 3.78 20.08 -6.09
N PHE A 189 2.80 20.54 -6.89
CA PHE A 189 3.04 21.56 -7.92
C PHE A 189 3.41 22.93 -7.33
N SER A 190 2.87 23.27 -6.17
CA SER A 190 3.21 24.51 -5.46
C SER A 190 4.65 24.50 -4.92
N LYS A 191 5.15 23.34 -4.46
CA LYS A 191 6.53 23.18 -3.99
C LYS A 191 7.54 23.24 -5.15
N LYS A 192 7.25 22.54 -6.25
CA LYS A 192 8.09 22.53 -7.47
C LYS A 192 8.25 23.93 -8.10
N LYS A 193 7.20 24.75 -8.05
CA LYS A 193 7.22 26.14 -8.55
C LYS A 193 8.07 27.08 -7.67
N LYS A 194 8.28 26.75 -6.40
CA LYS A 194 9.08 27.54 -5.45
C LYS A 194 10.58 27.20 -5.53
N GLU A 195 10.92 25.95 -5.83
CA GLU A 195 12.30 25.49 -6.09
C GLU A 195 12.84 26.04 -7.42
N LYS A 196 12.03 26.05 -8.47
CA LYS A 196 12.43 26.57 -9.80
C LYS A 196 12.58 28.10 -9.87
N ARG A 197 12.22 28.83 -8.81
CA ARG A 197 12.36 30.30 -8.67
C ARG A 197 13.52 30.70 -7.76
N ARG A 198 14.23 29.72 -7.18
CA ARG A 198 15.34 29.93 -6.24
C ARG A 198 16.67 29.40 -6.77
N GLY A 199 16.70 28.91 -8.01
CA GLY A 199 17.90 28.59 -8.78
C GLY A 199 17.99 29.49 -9.99
#